data_AF-A0A7V7XJF1-F1
#
_entry.id   AF-A0A7V7XJF1-F1
#
_cell.length_a   1.000
_cell.length_b   1.000
_cell.length_c   1.000
_cell.angle_alpha   90.00
_cell.angle_beta   90.00
_cell.angle_gamma   90.00
#
_symmetry.space_group_name_H-M   'P 1'
#
loop_
_entity.id
_entity.type
_entity.pdbx_description
1 polymer ?
#
loop_
_entity_poly.entity_id
_entity_poly.type
_entity_poly.pdbx_seq_one_letter_code
_entity_poly.pdbx_strand_id
1 'polypeptide(L)'
;MISEAGLTLIILGGAFAILLFSSLVVRRRRTPLEFRPIEGYQVLPLAIDEAVESDRPVHFAFGSSAVGQATTLHALAANELTYHLVMRLSFERRLPLVTLSDPITLAIASDMLRQAYAARDNLPAFRPTAAVWFPQGERSLAYAAGAASLAIDGNAASQVALGQFGAEIAFLGEASMRRNVRFIANATTVEGQAVAFAMSETPIIGEELFVGSAYLHRERVLNTGSVLVMDALRWGIIIFGILLGILLNAVD
;
A
#
# COMPACT_ATOMS: atom_id res chain seq x y z
N MET A 1 36.24 2.26 17.48
CA MET A 1 35.37 3.06 16.59
C MET A 1 34.73 2.13 15.59
N ILE A 2 33.42 1.92 15.68
CA ILE A 2 32.68 1.19 14.65
C ILE A 2 32.56 2.16 13.47
N SER A 3 33.00 1.78 12.27
CA SER A 3 32.80 2.60 11.08
C SER A 3 31.31 2.71 10.77
N GLU A 4 30.88 3.78 10.09
CA GLU A 4 29.47 3.94 9.68
C GLU A 4 28.95 2.68 8.96
N ALA A 5 29.76 2.12 8.05
CA ALA A 5 29.46 0.87 7.38
C ALA A 5 29.30 -0.32 8.34
N GLY A 6 30.10 -0.39 9.40
CA GLY A 6 29.98 -1.41 10.45
C GLY A 6 28.68 -1.29 11.24
N LEU A 7 28.24 -0.05 11.53
CA LEU A 7 26.98 0.21 12.21
C LEU A 7 25.79 -0.21 11.33
N THR A 8 25.81 0.13 10.04
CA THR A 8 24.75 -0.25 9.09
C THR A 8 24.62 -1.76 8.97
N LEU A 9 25.73 -2.49 8.92
CA LEU A 9 25.75 -3.95 8.88
C LEU A 9 25.19 -4.58 10.16
N ILE A 10 25.49 -4.01 11.32
CA ILE A 10 24.95 -4.49 12.60
C ILE A 10 23.43 -4.28 12.65
N ILE A 11 22.94 -3.11 12.21
CA ILE A 11 21.50 -2.80 12.18
C ILE A 11 20.78 -3.76 11.22
N LEU A 12 21.29 -3.92 10.00
CA LEU A 12 20.71 -4.84 9.01
C LEU A 12 20.75 -6.29 9.49
N GLY A 13 21.87 -6.73 10.05
CA GLY A 13 22.03 -8.08 10.61
C GLY A 13 21.07 -8.34 11.78
N GLY A 14 20.90 -7.35 12.67
CA GLY A 14 19.95 -7.40 13.77
C GLY A 14 18.49 -7.47 13.28
N ALA A 15 18.11 -6.61 12.34
CA ALA A 15 16.77 -6.64 11.73
C ALA A 15 16.48 -8.00 11.05
N PHE A 16 17.46 -8.55 10.33
CA PHE A 16 17.35 -9.86 9.70
C PHE A 16 17.22 -10.99 10.73
N ALA A 17 18.01 -10.96 11.81
CA ALA A 17 17.92 -11.93 12.89
C ALA A 17 16.54 -11.88 13.60
N ILE A 18 16.00 -10.68 13.85
CA ILE A 18 14.66 -10.50 14.42
C ILE A 18 13.59 -11.03 13.46
N LEU A 19 13.76 -10.86 12.14
CA LEU A 19 12.86 -11.42 11.13
C LEU A 19 12.88 -12.96 11.09
N LEU A 20 14.05 -13.57 11.16
CA LEU A 20 14.16 -15.03 11.27
C LEU A 20 13.58 -15.54 12.60
N PHE A 21 13.86 -14.86 13.70
CA PHE A 21 13.34 -15.25 15.01
C PHE A 21 11.80 -15.14 15.08
N SER A 22 11.24 -14.02 14.63
CA SER A 22 9.78 -13.79 14.61
C SER A 22 9.08 -14.81 13.71
N SER A 23 9.59 -15.07 12.50
CA SER A 23 9.03 -16.09 11.61
C SER A 23 9.08 -17.50 12.21
N LEU A 24 10.15 -17.86 12.93
CA LEU A 24 10.23 -19.12 13.67
C LEU A 24 9.22 -19.20 14.82
N VAL A 25 9.02 -18.10 15.54
CA VAL A 25 8.00 -18.01 16.61
C VAL A 25 6.61 -18.17 16.02
N VAL A 26 6.30 -17.47 14.92
CA VAL A 26 5.01 -17.60 14.20
C VAL A 26 4.80 -19.05 13.76
N ARG A 27 5.81 -19.68 13.16
CA ARG A 27 5.73 -21.07 12.68
C ARG A 27 5.49 -22.10 13.79
N ARG A 28 6.00 -21.82 15.00
CA ARG A 28 5.86 -22.72 16.16
C ARG A 28 4.60 -22.46 16.98
N ARG A 29 3.92 -21.34 16.81
CA ARG A 29 2.67 -21.05 17.51
C ARG A 29 1.54 -21.92 16.98
N ARG A 30 0.74 -22.48 17.90
CA ARG A 30 -0.48 -23.24 17.57
C ARG A 30 -1.72 -22.36 17.47
N THR A 31 -1.65 -21.14 17.98
CA THR A 31 -2.73 -20.14 17.92
C THR A 31 -2.35 -19.08 16.88
N PRO A 32 -3.28 -18.67 16.01
CA PRO A 32 -3.04 -17.59 15.06
C PRO A 32 -2.70 -16.30 15.81
N LEU A 33 -1.84 -15.48 15.21
CA LEU A 33 -1.54 -14.15 15.73
C LEU A 33 -2.73 -13.23 15.44
N GLU A 34 -3.27 -12.62 16.49
CA GLU A 34 -4.27 -11.56 16.34
C GLU A 34 -3.55 -10.23 16.18
N PHE A 35 -3.64 -9.66 14.98
CA PHE A 35 -3.16 -8.30 14.73
C PHE A 35 -4.18 -7.28 15.21
N ARG A 36 -3.71 -6.07 15.53
CA ARG A 36 -4.58 -4.91 15.69
C ARG A 36 -5.48 -4.80 14.45
N PRO A 37 -6.80 -4.61 14.60
CA PRO A 37 -7.65 -4.40 13.43
C PRO A 37 -7.28 -3.09 12.74
N ILE A 38 -7.05 -3.17 11.43
CA ILE A 38 -6.95 -2.02 10.53
C ILE A 38 -8.20 -2.07 9.64
N GLU A 39 -9.05 -1.07 9.77
CA GLU A 39 -10.38 -1.05 9.15
C GLU A 39 -10.30 -1.09 7.61
N GLY A 40 -9.35 -0.36 7.02
CA GLY A 40 -9.13 -0.37 5.57
C GLY A 40 -8.91 -1.78 5.00
N TYR A 41 -8.22 -2.67 5.74
CA TYR A 41 -8.01 -4.06 5.30
C TYR A 41 -9.23 -4.97 5.46
N GLN A 42 -10.21 -4.58 6.27
CA GLN A 42 -11.48 -5.30 6.39
C GLN A 42 -12.43 -4.89 5.27
N VAL A 43 -12.42 -3.61 4.91
CA VAL A 43 -13.30 -3.04 3.89
C VAL A 43 -12.80 -3.29 2.47
N LEU A 44 -11.47 -3.38 2.25
CA LEU A 44 -10.90 -3.60 0.91
C LEU A 44 -11.50 -4.82 0.18
N PRO A 45 -11.51 -6.05 0.75
CA PRO A 45 -12.12 -7.19 0.08
C PRO A 45 -13.61 -6.99 -0.24
N LEU A 46 -14.36 -6.38 0.68
CA LEU A 46 -15.79 -6.09 0.48
C LEU A 46 -16.01 -5.11 -0.68
N ALA A 47 -15.16 -4.09 -0.81
CA ALA A 47 -15.21 -3.14 -1.92
C ALA A 47 -14.91 -3.82 -3.27
N ILE A 48 -14.00 -4.80 -3.28
CA ILE A 48 -13.73 -5.61 -4.48
C ILE A 48 -14.95 -6.47 -4.82
N ASP A 49 -15.53 -7.15 -3.84
CA ASP A 49 -16.69 -8.02 -4.03
C ASP A 49 -17.91 -7.21 -4.53
N GLU A 50 -18.16 -6.03 -3.95
CA GLU A 50 -19.20 -5.08 -4.42
C GLU A 50 -18.96 -4.61 -5.87
N ALA A 51 -17.71 -4.37 -6.25
CA ALA A 51 -17.36 -4.01 -7.62
C ALA A 51 -17.62 -5.16 -8.62
N VAL A 52 -17.38 -6.40 -8.20
CA VAL A 52 -17.71 -7.60 -8.98
C VAL A 52 -19.23 -7.74 -9.12
N GLU A 53 -19.97 -7.67 -8.00
CA GLU A 53 -21.44 -7.80 -7.99
C GLU A 53 -22.13 -6.71 -8.83
N SER A 54 -21.60 -5.49 -8.81
CA SER A 54 -22.14 -4.36 -9.58
C SER A 54 -21.63 -4.28 -11.02
N ASP A 55 -20.78 -5.22 -11.45
CA ASP A 55 -20.05 -5.18 -12.71
C ASP A 55 -19.49 -3.78 -12.94
N ARG A 56 -18.57 -3.32 -12.08
CA ARG A 56 -17.93 -1.99 -12.18
C ARG A 56 -16.44 -2.11 -11.89
N PRO A 57 -15.57 -1.30 -12.52
CA PRO A 57 -14.15 -1.38 -12.26
C PRO A 57 -13.82 -0.87 -10.85
N VAL A 58 -12.68 -1.31 -10.32
CA VAL A 58 -12.04 -0.69 -9.17
C VAL A 58 -10.88 0.15 -9.67
N HIS A 59 -10.78 1.38 -9.17
CA HIS A 59 -9.67 2.27 -9.48
C HIS A 59 -8.62 2.22 -8.38
N PHE A 60 -7.37 1.97 -8.76
CA PHE A 60 -6.19 1.96 -7.91
C PHE A 60 -5.27 3.11 -8.31
N ALA A 61 -4.98 4.02 -7.39
CA ALA A 61 -4.13 5.17 -7.62
C ALA A 61 -2.82 5.04 -6.82
N PHE A 62 -1.66 5.11 -7.48
CA PHE A 62 -0.34 4.97 -6.85
C PHE A 62 0.35 6.30 -6.51
N GLY A 63 -0.24 7.43 -6.89
CA GLY A 63 0.33 8.73 -6.62
C GLY A 63 1.69 8.91 -7.29
N SER A 64 2.61 9.53 -6.54
CA SER A 64 4.02 9.79 -6.85
C SER A 64 4.96 8.66 -6.47
N SER A 65 4.44 7.47 -6.20
CA SER A 65 5.27 6.30 -5.96
C SER A 65 6.03 5.92 -7.24
N ALA A 66 7.35 5.87 -7.13
CA ALA A 66 8.27 5.67 -8.25
C ALA A 66 9.36 4.67 -7.86
N VAL A 67 9.75 3.81 -8.79
CA VAL A 67 10.84 2.85 -8.59
C VAL A 67 12.17 3.46 -8.99
N GLY A 68 13.20 3.24 -8.16
CA GLY A 68 14.51 3.89 -8.30
C GLY A 68 14.62 5.24 -7.59
N GLN A 69 13.59 5.62 -6.82
CA GLN A 69 13.54 6.83 -6.00
C GLN A 69 13.36 6.48 -4.52
N ALA A 70 13.36 7.50 -3.64
CA ALA A 70 13.08 7.31 -2.22
C ALA A 70 11.71 6.63 -1.95
N THR A 71 10.78 6.72 -2.91
CA THR A 71 9.44 6.13 -2.82
C THR A 71 9.32 4.70 -3.37
N THR A 72 10.44 4.05 -3.68
CA THR A 72 10.46 2.70 -4.27
C THR A 72 9.67 1.68 -3.44
N LEU A 73 9.87 1.66 -2.12
CA LEU A 73 9.16 0.71 -1.25
C LEU A 73 7.65 0.94 -1.27
N HIS A 74 7.19 2.19 -1.38
CA HIS A 74 5.78 2.52 -1.50
C HIS A 74 5.20 1.99 -2.80
N ALA A 75 5.91 2.17 -3.93
CA ALA A 75 5.49 1.65 -5.24
C ALA A 75 5.34 0.12 -5.21
N LEU A 76 6.33 -0.59 -4.65
CA LEU A 76 6.32 -2.04 -4.56
C LEU A 76 5.22 -2.55 -3.63
N ALA A 77 5.01 -1.91 -2.47
CA ALA A 77 3.97 -2.30 -1.53
C ALA A 77 2.56 -2.05 -2.09
N ALA A 78 2.33 -0.90 -2.74
CA ALA A 78 1.07 -0.61 -3.43
C ALA A 78 0.79 -1.62 -4.55
N ASN A 79 1.81 -1.99 -5.32
CA ASN A 79 1.71 -2.97 -6.39
C ASN A 79 1.40 -4.38 -5.85
N GLU A 80 2.09 -4.86 -4.81
CA GLU A 80 1.83 -6.17 -4.20
C GLU A 80 0.41 -6.26 -3.61
N LEU A 81 -0.04 -5.20 -2.92
CA LEU A 81 -1.39 -5.14 -2.38
C LEU A 81 -2.43 -5.16 -3.50
N THR A 82 -2.19 -4.39 -4.57
CA THR A 82 -3.08 -4.33 -5.73
C THR A 82 -3.12 -5.67 -6.48
N TYR A 83 -2.00 -6.38 -6.63
CA TYR A 83 -1.96 -7.72 -7.23
C TYR A 83 -2.97 -8.65 -6.55
N HIS A 84 -2.95 -8.69 -5.22
CA HIS A 84 -3.85 -9.53 -4.44
C HIS A 84 -5.33 -9.19 -4.59
N LEU A 85 -5.66 -7.90 -4.72
CA LEU A 85 -7.02 -7.43 -4.94
C LEU A 85 -7.47 -7.68 -6.38
N VAL A 86 -6.59 -7.43 -7.37
CA VAL A 86 -6.87 -7.68 -8.77
C VAL A 86 -7.07 -9.17 -9.04
N MET A 87 -6.32 -10.07 -8.39
CA MET A 87 -6.59 -11.51 -8.51
C MET A 87 -8.02 -11.89 -8.12
N ARG A 88 -8.73 -11.11 -7.29
CA ARG A 88 -10.15 -11.34 -6.99
C ARG A 88 -11.07 -10.79 -8.10
N LEU A 89 -10.67 -9.71 -8.77
CA LEU A 89 -11.36 -9.12 -9.93
C LEU A 89 -11.17 -9.93 -11.23
N SER A 90 -10.04 -10.64 -11.37
CA SER A 90 -9.59 -11.24 -12.64
C SER A 90 -10.47 -12.37 -13.19
N PHE A 91 -11.57 -12.73 -12.53
CA PHE A 91 -12.58 -13.63 -13.09
C PHE A 91 -13.51 -12.92 -14.08
N GLU A 92 -13.65 -11.60 -13.97
CA GLU A 92 -14.59 -10.81 -14.74
C GLU A 92 -13.96 -10.20 -16.00
N ARG A 93 -14.84 -9.71 -16.89
CA ARG A 93 -14.43 -9.01 -18.12
C ARG A 93 -13.98 -7.58 -17.88
N ARG A 94 -14.38 -6.95 -16.77
CA ARG A 94 -13.99 -5.57 -16.47
C ARG A 94 -12.58 -5.49 -15.96
N LEU A 95 -11.86 -4.52 -16.51
CA LEU A 95 -10.48 -4.27 -16.19
C LEU A 95 -10.40 -3.41 -14.93
N PRO A 96 -9.51 -3.71 -13.98
CA PRO A 96 -9.14 -2.72 -12.98
C PRO A 96 -8.53 -1.51 -13.68
N LEU A 97 -8.70 -0.33 -13.10
CA LEU A 97 -8.06 0.90 -13.57
C LEU A 97 -6.90 1.21 -12.63
N VAL A 98 -5.66 1.16 -13.11
CA VAL A 98 -4.48 1.49 -12.31
C VAL A 98 -3.89 2.79 -12.84
N THR A 99 -3.81 3.81 -12.00
CA THR A 99 -3.23 5.10 -12.37
C THR A 99 -1.98 5.39 -11.56
N LEU A 100 -0.92 5.77 -12.26
CA LEU A 100 0.41 5.98 -11.71
C LEU A 100 1.09 7.12 -12.46
N SER A 101 2.26 7.54 -11.97
CA SER A 101 2.93 8.72 -12.52
C SER A 101 4.40 8.52 -12.89
N ASP A 102 4.91 7.31 -12.70
CA ASP A 102 6.29 6.95 -12.99
C ASP A 102 6.35 5.90 -14.11
N PRO A 103 7.14 6.10 -15.18
CA PRO A 103 7.21 5.15 -16.30
C PRO A 103 7.69 3.75 -15.92
N ILE A 104 8.60 3.62 -14.94
CA ILE A 104 9.07 2.29 -14.49
C ILE A 104 7.94 1.57 -13.76
N THR A 105 7.23 2.30 -12.89
CA THR A 105 6.06 1.80 -12.18
C THR A 105 4.94 1.41 -13.16
N LEU A 106 4.81 2.07 -14.33
CA LEU A 106 3.88 1.65 -15.39
C LEU A 106 4.15 0.23 -15.88
N ALA A 107 5.41 -0.08 -16.15
CA ALA A 107 5.81 -1.39 -16.63
C ALA A 107 5.56 -2.47 -15.56
N ILE A 108 5.88 -2.16 -14.29
CA ILE A 108 5.65 -3.05 -13.16
C ILE A 108 4.15 -3.30 -12.94
N ALA A 109 3.33 -2.25 -12.99
CA ALA A 109 1.88 -2.38 -12.85
C ALA A 109 1.26 -3.18 -14.01
N SER A 110 1.72 -2.96 -15.25
CA SER A 110 1.27 -3.73 -16.41
C SER A 110 1.62 -5.22 -16.28
N ASP A 111 2.84 -5.54 -15.81
CA ASP A 111 3.24 -6.93 -15.56
C ASP A 111 2.49 -7.54 -14.37
N MET A 112 2.28 -6.80 -13.29
CA MET A 112 1.46 -7.19 -12.15
C MET A 112 0.04 -7.56 -12.59
N LEU A 113 -0.60 -6.73 -13.41
CA LEU A 113 -1.92 -7.02 -13.98
C LEU A 113 -1.88 -8.31 -14.82
N ARG A 114 -0.91 -8.43 -15.72
CA ARG A 114 -0.73 -9.63 -16.55
C ARG A 114 -0.58 -10.90 -15.71
N GLN A 115 0.23 -10.85 -14.65
CA GLN A 115 0.42 -11.95 -13.71
C GLN A 115 -0.86 -12.28 -12.94
N ALA A 116 -1.64 -11.28 -12.51
CA ALA A 116 -2.89 -11.49 -11.77
C ALA A 116 -3.94 -12.21 -12.64
N TYR A 117 -4.08 -11.81 -13.91
CA TYR A 117 -4.96 -12.49 -14.86
C TYR A 117 -4.45 -13.89 -15.22
N ALA A 118 -3.14 -14.08 -15.38
CA ALA A 118 -2.56 -15.39 -15.63
C ALA A 118 -2.77 -16.36 -14.44
N ALA A 119 -2.66 -15.88 -13.21
CA ALA A 119 -2.90 -16.68 -12.00
C ALA A 119 -4.36 -17.15 -11.85
N ARG A 120 -5.29 -16.60 -12.64
CA ARG A 120 -6.70 -16.99 -12.70
C ARG A 120 -7.10 -17.64 -14.02
N ASP A 121 -6.12 -18.08 -14.82
CA ASP A 121 -6.34 -18.67 -16.15
C ASP A 121 -7.15 -17.77 -17.11
N ASN A 122 -7.14 -16.45 -16.89
CA ASN A 122 -7.90 -15.47 -17.66
C ASN A 122 -7.01 -14.44 -18.36
N LEU A 123 -5.81 -14.86 -18.79
CA LEU A 123 -4.88 -14.03 -19.55
C LEU A 123 -5.50 -13.37 -20.81
N PRO A 124 -6.44 -14.00 -21.56
CA PRO A 124 -7.09 -13.35 -22.69
C PRO A 124 -7.90 -12.09 -22.36
N ALA A 125 -8.32 -11.90 -21.11
CA ALA A 125 -9.01 -10.69 -20.67
C ALA A 125 -8.06 -9.52 -20.37
N PHE A 126 -6.76 -9.79 -20.16
CA PHE A 126 -5.77 -8.75 -19.87
C PHE A 126 -5.70 -7.70 -20.98
N ARG A 127 -5.68 -6.42 -20.60
CA ARG A 127 -5.42 -5.30 -21.50
C ARG A 127 -4.34 -4.41 -20.88
N PRO A 128 -3.26 -4.09 -21.61
CA PRO A 128 -2.23 -3.15 -21.12
C PRO A 128 -2.77 -1.76 -20.79
N THR A 129 -3.86 -1.35 -21.45
CA THR A 129 -4.54 -0.06 -21.23
C THR A 129 -5.21 0.07 -19.87
N ALA A 130 -5.28 -1.01 -19.08
CA ALA A 130 -5.75 -0.99 -17.71
C ALA A 130 -4.79 -0.22 -16.77
N ALA A 131 -3.51 -0.08 -17.14
CA ALA A 131 -2.56 0.79 -16.47
C ALA A 131 -2.37 2.09 -17.26
N VAL A 132 -2.60 3.23 -16.62
CA VAL A 132 -2.57 4.56 -17.23
C VAL A 132 -1.57 5.44 -16.49
N TRP A 133 -0.71 6.10 -17.26
CA TRP A 133 0.27 7.04 -16.74
C TRP A 133 -0.24 8.48 -16.87
N PHE A 134 -0.09 9.25 -15.79
CA PHE A 134 -0.30 10.70 -15.81
C PHE A 134 0.92 11.44 -15.25
N PRO A 135 1.25 12.63 -15.75
CA PRO A 135 2.41 13.37 -15.28
C PRO A 135 2.25 13.83 -13.83
N GLN A 136 3.31 13.64 -13.04
CA GLN A 136 3.46 14.23 -11.70
C GLN A 136 3.34 15.76 -11.74
N GLY A 137 4.32 16.45 -12.34
CA GLY A 137 4.52 17.88 -12.06
C GLY A 137 4.93 18.11 -10.59
N GLU A 138 5.14 19.36 -10.17
CA GLU A 138 5.68 19.68 -8.84
C GLU A 138 4.76 19.31 -7.66
N ARG A 139 3.44 19.39 -7.87
CA ARG A 139 2.42 19.12 -6.85
C ARG A 139 1.52 17.94 -7.20
N SER A 140 1.88 17.15 -8.21
CA SER A 140 1.09 15.96 -8.59
C SER A 140 -0.36 16.28 -9.00
N LEU A 141 -0.71 17.55 -9.27
CA LEU A 141 -2.08 17.99 -9.55
C LEU A 141 -2.61 17.47 -10.88
N ALA A 142 -1.77 17.43 -11.92
CA ALA A 142 -2.15 16.88 -13.22
C ALA A 142 -2.43 15.37 -13.11
N TYR A 143 -1.58 14.65 -12.37
CA TYR A 143 -1.81 13.27 -12.00
C TYR A 143 -3.13 13.09 -11.26
N ALA A 144 -3.37 13.84 -10.19
CA ALA A 144 -4.54 13.68 -9.34
C ALA A 144 -5.85 14.01 -10.09
N ALA A 145 -5.86 15.05 -10.92
CA ALA A 145 -7.00 15.39 -11.76
C ALA A 145 -7.26 14.32 -12.84
N GLY A 146 -6.21 13.80 -13.48
CA GLY A 146 -6.32 12.74 -14.48
C GLY A 146 -6.82 11.42 -13.89
N ALA A 147 -6.28 11.03 -12.73
CA ALA A 147 -6.68 9.83 -12.01
C ALA A 147 -8.14 9.93 -11.52
N ALA A 148 -8.52 11.07 -10.92
CA ALA A 148 -9.90 11.31 -10.48
C ALA A 148 -10.89 11.30 -11.64
N SER A 149 -10.55 11.94 -12.77
CA SER A 149 -11.40 11.96 -13.97
C SER A 149 -11.54 10.56 -14.57
N LEU A 150 -10.44 9.80 -14.68
CA LEU A 150 -10.49 8.43 -15.19
C LEU A 150 -11.38 7.52 -14.34
N ALA A 151 -11.33 7.67 -13.01
CA ALA A 151 -12.18 6.91 -12.10
C ALA A 151 -13.66 7.24 -12.28
N ILE A 152 -13.99 8.53 -12.45
CA ILE A 152 -15.35 9.00 -12.69
C ILE A 152 -15.86 8.52 -14.05
N ASP A 153 -15.09 8.74 -15.11
CA ASP A 153 -15.48 8.40 -16.48
C ASP A 153 -15.59 6.88 -16.68
N GLY A 154 -14.73 6.12 -15.99
CA GLY A 154 -14.78 4.66 -15.93
C GLY A 154 -15.91 4.11 -15.04
N ASN A 155 -16.67 4.97 -14.37
CA ASN A 155 -17.73 4.60 -13.42
C ASN A 155 -17.26 3.59 -12.36
N ALA A 156 -16.08 3.82 -11.76
CA ALA A 156 -15.51 2.91 -10.77
C ALA A 156 -16.41 2.76 -9.54
N ALA A 157 -16.60 1.52 -9.05
CA ALA A 157 -17.37 1.24 -7.85
C ALA A 157 -16.69 1.73 -6.57
N SER A 158 -15.35 1.72 -6.57
CA SER A 158 -14.53 2.21 -5.48
C SER A 158 -13.22 2.80 -6.00
N GLN A 159 -12.69 3.76 -5.27
CA GLN A 159 -11.36 4.34 -5.48
C GLN A 159 -10.44 3.96 -4.30
N VAL A 160 -9.28 3.42 -4.63
CA VAL A 160 -8.27 2.96 -3.68
C VAL A 160 -6.97 3.69 -3.96
N ALA A 161 -6.58 4.62 -3.09
CA ALA A 161 -5.32 5.35 -3.18
C ALA A 161 -4.26 4.68 -2.30
N LEU A 162 -3.10 4.36 -2.85
CA LEU A 162 -2.03 3.61 -2.18
C LEU A 162 -0.66 4.20 -2.53
N GLY A 163 0.11 4.66 -1.55
CA GLY A 163 1.49 5.09 -1.77
C GLY A 163 1.71 6.58 -1.52
N GLN A 164 2.49 7.23 -2.39
CA GLN A 164 2.98 8.57 -2.14
C GLN A 164 2.01 9.62 -2.68
N PHE A 165 1.33 10.31 -1.78
CA PHE A 165 0.48 11.44 -2.09
C PHE A 165 0.74 12.57 -1.12
N GLY A 166 0.67 13.82 -1.60
CA GLY A 166 0.50 15.03 -0.80
C GLY A 166 -0.97 15.46 -0.72
N ALA A 167 -1.20 16.77 -0.66
CA ALA A 167 -2.56 17.33 -0.56
C ALA A 167 -3.43 17.07 -1.81
N GLU A 168 -2.82 16.72 -2.95
CA GLU A 168 -3.52 16.42 -4.19
C GLU A 168 -4.45 15.21 -4.10
N ILE A 169 -4.24 14.31 -3.12
CA ILE A 169 -5.16 13.19 -2.86
C ILE A 169 -6.61 13.65 -2.62
N ALA A 170 -6.80 14.92 -2.23
CA ALA A 170 -8.10 15.53 -2.11
C ALA A 170 -8.94 15.45 -3.40
N PHE A 171 -8.31 15.46 -4.57
CA PHE A 171 -9.02 15.33 -5.85
C PHE A 171 -9.69 13.97 -5.99
N LEU A 172 -9.01 12.89 -5.56
CA LEU A 172 -9.56 11.53 -5.57
C LEU A 172 -10.68 11.40 -4.53
N GLY A 173 -10.47 11.95 -3.33
CA GLY A 173 -11.48 11.96 -2.28
C GLY A 173 -12.75 12.71 -2.70
N GLU A 174 -12.60 13.92 -3.25
CA GLU A 174 -13.74 14.74 -3.68
C GLU A 174 -14.48 14.13 -4.87
N ALA A 175 -13.74 13.55 -5.83
CA ALA A 175 -14.33 12.79 -6.92
C ALA A 175 -15.16 11.60 -6.41
N SER A 176 -14.66 10.92 -5.39
CA SER A 176 -15.34 9.78 -4.76
C SER A 176 -16.60 10.22 -4.03
N MET A 177 -16.51 11.27 -3.21
CA MET A 177 -17.65 11.84 -2.47
C MET A 177 -18.77 12.31 -3.41
N ARG A 178 -18.44 13.01 -4.50
CA ARG A 178 -19.42 13.49 -5.49
C ARG A 178 -20.18 12.36 -6.18
N ARG A 179 -19.57 11.20 -6.33
CA ARG A 179 -20.17 10.03 -6.96
C ARG A 179 -20.74 9.04 -5.96
N ASN A 180 -20.64 9.33 -4.66
CA ASN A 180 -21.01 8.43 -3.57
C ASN A 180 -20.38 7.04 -3.73
N VAL A 181 -19.09 7.00 -4.12
CA VAL A 181 -18.31 5.78 -4.24
C VAL A 181 -17.31 5.70 -3.10
N ARG A 182 -17.02 4.48 -2.67
CA ARG A 182 -16.13 4.25 -1.54
C ARG A 182 -14.71 4.73 -1.83
N PHE A 183 -14.15 5.51 -0.91
CA PHE A 183 -12.76 5.98 -0.98
C PHE A 183 -11.92 5.39 0.14
N ILE A 184 -10.97 4.53 -0.21
CA ILE A 184 -10.00 3.93 0.71
C ILE A 184 -8.65 4.54 0.40
N ALA A 185 -8.04 5.21 1.38
CA ALA A 185 -6.85 6.00 1.12
C ALA A 185 -5.69 5.63 2.04
N ASN A 186 -4.52 5.48 1.44
CA ASN A 186 -3.21 5.54 2.08
C ASN A 186 -2.40 6.66 1.44
N ALA A 187 -1.67 7.37 2.29
CA ALA A 187 -0.66 8.32 1.87
C ALA A 187 0.57 8.17 2.79
N THR A 188 1.74 8.43 2.26
CA THR A 188 3.02 8.30 2.99
C THR A 188 3.64 9.64 3.36
N THR A 189 3.18 10.76 2.78
CA THR A 189 3.51 12.11 3.28
C THR A 189 2.61 12.47 4.45
N VAL A 190 3.08 13.35 5.33
CA VAL A 190 2.30 13.83 6.48
C VAL A 190 1.09 14.64 6.00
N GLU A 191 1.28 15.50 5.01
CA GLU A 191 0.21 16.33 4.44
C GLU A 191 -0.86 15.46 3.76
N GLY A 192 -0.44 14.49 2.95
CA GLY A 192 -1.34 13.55 2.30
C GLY A 192 -2.06 12.64 3.29
N GLN A 193 -1.42 12.22 4.38
CA GLN A 193 -2.06 11.45 5.45
C GLN A 193 -3.17 12.24 6.14
N ALA A 194 -2.92 13.52 6.44
CA ALA A 194 -3.94 14.38 7.04
C ALA A 194 -5.17 14.52 6.14
N VAL A 195 -4.96 14.71 4.84
CA VAL A 195 -6.05 14.79 3.85
C VAL A 195 -6.76 13.44 3.67
N ALA A 196 -6.00 12.35 3.54
CA ALA A 196 -6.54 11.00 3.44
C ALA A 196 -7.41 10.64 4.65
N PHE A 197 -6.96 10.97 5.86
CA PHE A 197 -7.69 10.76 7.10
C PHE A 197 -9.01 11.55 7.14
N ALA A 198 -9.02 12.78 6.62
CA ALA A 198 -10.21 13.62 6.60
C ALA A 198 -11.25 13.19 5.55
N MET A 199 -10.82 12.57 4.44
CA MET A 199 -11.67 12.30 3.28
C MET A 199 -12.01 10.82 3.07
N SER A 200 -11.23 9.90 3.63
CA SER A 200 -11.48 8.46 3.54
C SER A 200 -12.29 7.98 4.74
N GLU A 201 -13.30 7.14 4.50
CA GLU A 201 -14.05 6.47 5.57
C GLU A 201 -13.15 5.54 6.38
N THR A 202 -12.22 4.86 5.70
CA THR A 202 -11.36 3.82 6.29
C THR A 202 -9.92 4.03 5.84
N PRO A 203 -9.20 5.03 6.38
CA PRO A 203 -7.82 5.32 5.99
C PRO A 203 -6.87 4.22 6.44
N ILE A 204 -5.86 3.95 5.62
CA ILE A 204 -4.70 3.10 5.95
C ILE A 204 -3.53 4.04 6.19
N ILE A 205 -3.01 4.09 7.41
CA ILE A 205 -2.12 5.17 7.86
C ILE A 205 -0.66 4.82 7.55
N GLY A 206 -0.03 5.59 6.67
CA GLY A 206 1.43 5.58 6.46
C GLY A 206 2.03 4.19 6.28
N GLU A 207 2.77 3.75 7.29
CA GLU A 207 3.48 2.46 7.33
C GLU A 207 2.57 1.23 7.27
N GLU A 208 1.27 1.38 7.55
CA GLU A 208 0.30 0.30 7.45
C GLU A 208 0.22 -0.28 6.03
N LEU A 209 0.60 0.48 5.00
CA LEU A 209 0.73 -0.03 3.63
C LEU A 209 1.65 -1.26 3.54
N PHE A 210 2.74 -1.29 4.32
CA PHE A 210 3.76 -2.33 4.26
C PHE A 210 3.33 -3.65 4.88
N VAL A 211 2.29 -3.66 5.71
CA VAL A 211 1.76 -4.87 6.34
C VAL A 211 0.61 -5.49 5.55
N GLY A 212 0.16 -4.86 4.47
CA GLY A 212 -1.08 -5.25 3.79
C GLY A 212 -1.13 -6.67 3.27
N SER A 213 0.00 -7.23 2.82
CA SER A 213 0.07 -8.63 2.38
C SER A 213 -0.17 -9.62 3.53
N ALA A 214 0.16 -9.26 4.78
CA ALA A 214 -0.12 -10.06 5.96
C ALA A 214 -1.60 -10.00 6.36
N TYR A 215 -2.24 -8.84 6.16
CA TYR A 215 -3.66 -8.65 6.47
C TYR A 215 -4.58 -9.32 5.43
N LEU A 216 -4.21 -9.28 4.15
CA LEU A 216 -4.98 -9.94 3.08
C LEU A 216 -4.72 -11.46 3.01
N HIS A 217 -3.53 -11.93 3.41
CA HIS A 217 -3.14 -13.35 3.36
C HIS A 217 -2.48 -13.81 4.67
N ARG A 218 -3.29 -13.96 5.73
CA ARG A 218 -2.84 -14.37 7.07
C ARG A 218 -2.19 -15.77 7.13
N GLU A 219 -2.37 -16.58 6.09
CA GLU A 219 -1.82 -17.94 6.02
C GLU A 219 -0.31 -17.97 5.77
N ARG A 220 0.28 -16.88 5.25
CA ARG A 220 1.72 -16.82 4.96
C ARG A 220 2.50 -16.40 6.21
N VAL A 221 3.25 -17.36 6.76
CA VAL A 221 4.09 -17.21 7.96
C VAL A 221 5.09 -16.04 7.83
N LEU A 222 5.68 -15.83 6.64
CA LEU A 222 6.65 -14.76 6.42
C LEU A 222 6.01 -13.37 6.47
N ASN A 223 4.84 -13.19 5.86
CA ASN A 223 4.09 -11.93 5.91
C ASN A 223 3.66 -11.64 7.36
N THR A 224 3.23 -12.68 8.08
CA THR A 224 2.83 -12.54 9.49
C THR A 224 4.03 -12.19 10.38
N GLY A 225 5.21 -12.75 10.09
CA GLY A 225 6.46 -12.43 10.78
C GLY A 225 6.91 -10.99 10.56
N SER A 226 6.78 -10.44 9.34
CA SER A 226 7.23 -9.07 9.06
C SER A 226 6.45 -8.01 9.86
N VAL A 227 5.16 -8.24 10.14
CA VAL A 227 4.36 -7.37 11.03
C VAL A 227 4.97 -7.31 12.42
N LEU A 228 5.34 -8.47 12.98
CA LEU A 228 5.97 -8.54 14.30
C LEU A 228 7.32 -7.84 14.33
N VAL A 229 8.11 -7.96 13.26
CA VAL A 229 9.41 -7.27 13.14
C VAL A 229 9.19 -5.77 13.13
N MET A 230 8.24 -5.28 12.34
CA MET A 230 7.94 -3.86 12.23
C MET A 230 7.50 -3.28 13.59
N ASP A 231 6.57 -3.96 14.26
CA ASP A 231 6.11 -3.55 15.59
C ASP A 231 7.25 -3.59 16.63
N ALA A 232 8.07 -4.64 16.63
CA ALA A 232 9.19 -4.79 17.56
C ALA A 232 10.27 -3.73 17.34
N LEU A 233 10.64 -3.45 16.08
CA LEU A 233 11.60 -2.40 15.75
C LEU A 233 11.07 -1.02 16.12
N ARG A 234 9.79 -0.74 15.85
CA ARG A 234 9.15 0.54 16.23
C ARG A 234 9.25 0.77 17.73
N TRP A 235 8.80 -0.19 18.54
CA TRP A 235 8.88 -0.06 19.99
C TRP A 235 10.33 -0.02 20.49
N GLY A 236 11.23 -0.79 19.89
CA GLY A 236 12.65 -0.78 20.21
C GLY A 236 13.29 0.60 20.00
N ILE A 237 13.03 1.24 18.85
CA ILE A 237 13.55 2.57 18.54
C ILE A 237 12.94 3.63 19.47
N ILE A 238 11.62 3.58 19.71
CA ILE A 238 10.95 4.53 20.61
C ILE A 238 11.52 4.43 22.04
N ILE A 239 11.60 3.22 22.58
CA ILE A 239 12.13 2.99 23.93
C ILE A 239 13.59 3.44 24.01
N PHE A 240 14.40 3.06 23.01
CA PHE A 240 15.80 3.48 22.96
C PHE A 240 15.95 5.01 22.91
N GLY A 241 15.15 5.70 22.08
CA GLY A 241 15.18 7.16 21.98
C GLY A 241 14.76 7.85 23.29
N ILE A 242 13.74 7.34 23.97
CA ILE A 242 13.31 7.84 25.28
C ILE A 242 14.42 7.65 26.32
N LEU A 243 14.99 6.44 26.42
CA LEU A 243 16.07 6.15 27.37
C LEU A 243 17.31 7.01 27.10
N LEU A 244 17.68 7.20 25.84
CA LEU A 244 18.78 8.06 25.45
C LEU A 244 18.51 9.51 25.83
N GLY A 245 17.30 10.02 25.58
CA GLY A 245 16.90 11.37 25.97
C GLY A 245 16.95 11.60 27.49
N ILE A 246 16.48 10.62 28.29
CA ILE A 246 16.58 10.64 29.75
C ILE A 246 18.04 10.66 30.20
N LEU A 247 18.89 9.82 29.59
CA LEU A 247 20.31 9.72 29.96
C LEU A 247 21.05 11.03 29.66
N LEU A 248 20.80 11.65 28.50
CA LEU A 248 21.42 12.93 28.13
C LEU A 248 21.01 14.03 29.13
N ASN A 249 19.73 14.12 29.47
CA ASN A 249 19.22 15.09 30.45
C ASN A 249 19.63 14.79 31.90
N ALA A 250 20.16 13.61 32.20
CA ALA A 250 20.70 13.26 33.52
C ALA A 250 22.20 13.52 33.65
N VAL A 251 22.88 13.74 32.53
CA VAL A 251 24.32 14.06 32.45
C VAL A 251 24.56 15.57 32.33
N ASP A 252 23.57 16.31 31.83
CA ASP A 252 23.46 17.78 31.91
C ASP A 252 22.91 18.23 33.27
#